data_AF-A0AAW5FSG6-F1
#
_entry.id   AF-A0AAW5FSG6-F1
#
_cell.length_a   1.000
_cell.length_b   1.000
_cell.length_c   1.000
_cell.angle_alpha   90.00
_cell.angle_beta   90.00
_cell.angle_gamma   90.00
#
_symmetry.space_group_name_H-M   'P 1'
#
loop_
_entity.id
_entity.type
_entity.pdbx_description
1 polymer ?
#
loop_
_entity_poly.entity_id
_entity_poly.type
_entity_poly.pdbx_seq_one_letter_code
_entity_poly.pdbx_strand_id
1 'polypeptide(L)'
;PSGLADGSHTIVASQTDSFGNTGSASLSFTLDTAAPTVAITSTGGPVNQASQTISGTVDVADAGASVTILDGATPIGTAVVQGNGSWSTTVTLNNGSNSLTARVNDAAGNTATSSAVVYTLSTTGPTVTETLTVDTGSSATDHITANPALSGTGLANTVVHFTIDGTPVAATATTEAQGAWSFLPSGLADGSHTIVASQTDSFGNTGSASLSFTLDTTAPTVAITSAGGPVNQASQTISGTVDVADAGASVTILDGATP
;
A
#
# COMPACT_ATOMS: atom_id res chain seq x y z
N PRO A 1 5.16 21.68 58.74
CA PRO A 1 5.34 22.82 57.80
C PRO A 1 4.64 22.51 56.47
N SER A 2 3.56 23.23 56.16
CA SER A 2 3.04 23.25 54.78
C SER A 2 4.10 23.88 53.88
N GLY A 3 4.39 23.27 52.73
CA GLY A 3 5.35 23.80 51.77
C GLY A 3 4.95 25.19 51.24
N LEU A 4 5.88 25.86 50.57
CA LEU A 4 5.59 27.08 49.81
C LEU A 4 4.63 26.73 48.66
N ALA A 5 3.64 27.58 48.40
CA ALA A 5 2.78 27.46 47.22
C ALA A 5 3.52 27.91 45.96
N ASP A 6 3.03 27.56 44.78
CA ASP A 6 3.56 28.09 43.52
C ASP A 6 3.43 29.62 43.46
N GLY A 7 4.33 30.27 42.71
CA GLY A 7 4.39 31.72 42.52
C GLY A 7 5.73 32.34 42.93
N SER A 8 5.76 33.67 42.96
CA SER A 8 6.96 34.43 43.34
C SER A 8 7.15 34.44 44.85
N HIS A 9 8.36 34.12 45.28
CA HIS A 9 8.81 34.14 46.67
C HIS A 9 10.01 35.06 46.80
N THR A 10 10.15 35.68 47.98
CA THR A 10 11.33 36.47 48.34
C THR A 10 11.80 36.02 49.72
N ILE A 11 13.04 35.57 49.81
CA ILE A 11 13.71 35.28 51.07
C ILE A 11 14.46 36.54 51.49
N VAL A 12 14.22 37.02 52.70
CA VAL A 12 14.95 38.15 53.29
C VAL A 12 15.79 37.65 54.45
N ALA A 13 17.09 37.90 54.39
CA ALA A 13 18.00 37.72 55.51
C ALA A 13 18.27 39.10 56.15
N SER A 14 18.04 39.23 57.45
CA SER A 14 18.33 40.46 58.20
C SER A 14 19.22 40.16 59.40
N GLN A 15 20.14 41.06 59.72
CA GLN A 15 20.98 41.00 60.91
C GLN A 15 20.99 42.36 61.61
N THR A 16 20.99 42.32 62.94
CA THR A 16 21.22 43.48 63.80
C THR A 16 22.47 43.22 64.62
N ASP A 17 23.41 44.16 64.62
CA ASP A 17 24.60 44.06 65.48
C ASP A 17 24.30 44.47 66.93
N SER A 18 25.30 44.33 67.82
CA SER A 18 25.18 44.66 69.24
C SER A 18 25.03 46.17 69.52
N PHE A 19 25.23 47.02 68.52
CA PHE A 19 25.10 48.48 68.62
C PHE A 19 23.80 48.99 67.98
N GLY A 20 22.95 48.08 67.48
CA GLY A 20 21.64 48.38 66.90
C GLY A 20 21.65 48.69 65.41
N ASN A 21 22.77 48.51 64.69
CA ASN A 21 22.81 48.69 63.24
C ASN A 21 22.16 47.48 62.56
N THR A 22 21.25 47.73 61.63
CA THR A 22 20.57 46.68 60.87
C THR A 22 21.05 46.61 59.43
N GLY A 23 21.30 45.41 58.92
CA GLY A 23 21.49 45.13 57.49
C GLY A 23 20.48 44.09 57.01
N SER A 24 20.12 44.12 55.73
CA SER A 24 19.34 43.06 55.12
C SER A 24 19.72 42.81 53.66
N ALA A 25 19.50 41.59 53.19
CA ALA A 25 19.64 41.18 51.81
C ALA A 25 18.44 40.31 51.42
N SER A 26 18.01 40.39 50.17
CA SER A 26 16.88 39.62 49.66
C SER A 26 17.23 38.86 48.39
N LEU A 27 16.64 37.68 48.23
CA LEU A 27 16.69 36.86 47.03
C LEU A 27 15.26 36.50 46.61
N SER A 28 14.91 36.78 45.36
CA SER A 28 13.62 36.39 44.79
C SER A 28 13.77 35.17 43.88
N PHE A 29 12.77 34.30 43.88
CA PHE A 29 12.64 33.15 42.98
C PHE A 29 11.16 32.86 42.70
N THR A 30 10.87 32.16 41.62
CA THR A 30 9.53 31.61 41.33
C THR A 30 9.54 30.11 41.58
N LEU A 31 8.58 29.62 42.36
CA LEU A 31 8.31 28.21 42.50
C LEU A 31 7.18 27.84 41.52
N ASP A 32 7.42 26.83 40.71
CA ASP A 32 6.42 26.29 39.81
C ASP A 32 6.56 24.76 39.82
N THR A 33 5.58 24.11 40.44
CA THR A 33 5.53 22.66 40.58
C THR A 33 4.46 22.03 39.68
N ALA A 34 3.74 22.84 38.90
CA ALA A 34 2.68 22.37 38.03
C ALA A 34 3.28 21.81 36.74
N ALA A 35 3.03 20.52 36.46
CA ALA A 35 3.42 19.97 35.17
C ALA A 35 2.51 20.49 34.05
N PRO A 36 3.04 20.71 32.84
CA PRO A 36 2.24 21.08 31.69
C PRO A 36 1.21 19.97 31.36
N THR A 37 0.14 20.32 30.65
CA THR A 37 -0.72 19.32 30.00
C THR A 37 -0.30 19.16 28.54
N VAL A 38 -0.27 17.93 28.02
CA VAL A 38 0.10 17.68 26.62
C VAL A 38 -0.73 16.53 26.02
N ALA A 39 -1.17 16.70 24.78
CA ALA A 39 -1.91 15.70 24.03
C ALA A 39 -1.52 15.69 22.55
N ILE A 40 -1.57 14.50 21.95
CA ILE A 40 -1.61 14.33 20.48
C ILE A 40 -3.09 14.35 20.07
N THR A 41 -3.44 15.16 19.09
CA THR A 41 -4.82 15.29 18.57
C THR A 41 -4.99 14.73 17.16
N SER A 42 -3.91 14.51 16.41
CA SER A 42 -4.00 13.81 15.13
C SER A 42 -4.42 12.35 15.36
N THR A 43 -5.38 11.88 14.57
CA THR A 43 -5.87 10.49 14.67
C THR A 43 -4.83 9.54 14.11
N GLY A 44 -4.45 8.54 14.91
CA GLY A 44 -3.66 7.40 14.44
C GLY A 44 -4.43 6.49 13.50
N GLY A 45 -3.86 5.33 13.18
CA GLY A 45 -4.48 4.32 12.33
C GLY A 45 -3.58 3.80 11.20
N PRO A 46 -4.14 3.02 10.27
CA PRO A 46 -3.41 2.49 9.12
C PRO A 46 -3.07 3.60 8.13
N VAL A 47 -1.83 3.61 7.65
CA VAL A 47 -1.33 4.55 6.64
C VAL A 47 -0.42 3.84 5.66
N ASN A 48 -0.32 4.38 4.44
CA ASN A 48 0.60 3.89 3.39
C ASN A 48 1.70 4.89 3.02
N GLN A 49 1.79 6.01 3.73
CA GLN A 49 2.83 7.02 3.53
C GLN A 49 3.65 7.14 4.81
N ALA A 50 4.96 7.06 4.70
CA ALA A 50 5.84 7.14 5.87
C ALA A 50 5.80 8.53 6.52
N SER A 51 5.65 9.58 5.72
CA SER A 51 5.53 10.95 6.21
C SER A 51 4.14 11.20 6.79
N GLN A 52 4.08 11.54 8.08
CA GLN A 52 2.83 11.85 8.78
C GLN A 52 2.93 13.19 9.49
N THR A 53 1.88 13.99 9.40
CA THR A 53 1.75 15.23 10.19
C THR A 53 1.12 14.90 11.54
N ILE A 54 1.87 15.14 12.61
CA ILE A 54 1.41 14.93 13.98
C ILE A 54 1.10 16.30 14.58
N SER A 55 -0.11 16.45 15.09
CA SER A 55 -0.58 17.67 15.73
C SER A 55 -1.07 17.39 17.14
N GLY A 56 -1.08 18.43 17.97
CA GLY A 56 -1.54 18.31 19.33
C GLY A 56 -1.71 19.65 20.03
N THR A 57 -1.88 19.56 21.35
CA THR A 57 -2.02 20.71 22.25
C THR A 57 -1.09 20.60 23.44
N VAL A 58 -0.65 21.74 23.94
CA VAL A 58 -0.07 21.97 25.26
C VAL A 58 -0.85 23.12 25.93
N ASP A 59 -0.76 23.27 27.25
CA ASP A 59 -1.27 24.46 27.93
C ASP A 59 -0.72 25.75 27.28
N VAL A 60 -1.56 26.78 27.20
CA VAL A 60 -1.20 28.09 26.66
C VAL A 60 -0.16 28.81 27.52
N ALA A 61 -0.06 28.46 28.81
CA ALA A 61 0.98 28.97 29.71
C ALA A 61 2.40 28.59 29.24
N ASP A 62 2.53 27.50 28.48
CA ASP A 62 3.80 26.96 27.97
C ASP A 62 4.06 27.32 26.50
N ALA A 63 3.43 28.38 25.99
CA ALA A 63 3.72 28.87 24.65
C ALA A 63 5.23 29.16 24.47
N GLY A 64 5.80 28.69 23.36
CA GLY A 64 7.23 28.73 23.09
C GLY A 64 8.02 27.53 23.60
N ALA A 65 7.43 26.64 24.42
CA ALA A 65 8.05 25.38 24.81
C ALA A 65 8.25 24.45 23.58
N SER A 66 9.20 23.53 23.71
CA SER A 66 9.47 22.51 22.68
C SER A 66 8.80 21.18 23.03
N VAL A 67 7.93 20.70 22.15
CA VAL A 67 7.39 19.35 22.18
C VAL A 67 8.35 18.42 21.44
N THR A 68 8.68 17.28 22.04
CA THR A 68 9.42 16.18 21.41
C THR A 68 8.45 15.03 21.13
N ILE A 69 8.40 14.55 19.89
CA ILE A 69 7.64 13.36 19.51
C ILE A 69 8.54 12.15 19.63
N LEU A 70 8.08 11.13 20.34
CA LEU A 70 8.80 9.87 20.53
C LEU A 70 8.00 8.71 19.95
N ASP A 71 8.69 7.77 19.28
CA ASP A 71 8.21 6.42 19.05
C ASP A 71 8.86 5.49 20.07
N GLY A 72 8.08 5.06 21.07
CA GLY A 72 8.61 4.46 22.28
C GLY A 72 9.56 5.43 23.01
N ALA A 73 10.85 5.09 23.07
CA ALA A 73 11.89 5.93 23.69
C ALA A 73 12.68 6.79 22.69
N THR A 74 12.47 6.60 21.38
CA THR A 74 13.27 7.23 20.33
C THR A 74 12.64 8.55 19.92
N PRO A 75 13.34 9.70 20.03
CA PRO A 75 12.86 10.96 19.48
C PRO A 75 12.84 10.90 17.94
N ILE A 76 11.71 11.26 17.34
CA ILE A 76 11.51 11.23 15.87
C ILE A 76 11.08 12.58 15.29
N GLY A 77 10.87 13.59 16.14
CA GLY A 77 10.53 14.94 15.69
C GLY A 77 10.38 15.91 16.85
N THR A 78 10.37 17.21 16.52
CA THR A 78 10.11 18.29 17.48
C THR A 78 9.16 19.33 16.89
N ALA A 79 8.46 20.04 17.77
CA ALA A 79 7.56 21.14 17.42
C ALA A 79 7.62 22.23 18.48
N VAL A 80 7.36 23.49 18.10
CA VAL A 80 7.20 24.59 19.06
C VAL A 80 5.73 24.81 19.35
N VAL A 81 5.39 24.94 20.64
CA VAL A 81 4.04 25.30 21.10
C VAL A 81 3.74 26.74 20.70
N GLN A 82 2.66 26.93 19.94
CA GLN A 82 2.20 28.24 19.49
C GLN A 82 1.48 29.00 20.62
N GLY A 83 1.25 30.31 20.44
CA GLY A 83 0.58 31.15 21.45
C GLY A 83 -0.84 30.73 21.83
N ASN A 84 -1.48 29.86 21.05
CA ASN A 84 -2.78 29.26 21.34
C ASN A 84 -2.69 27.82 21.90
N GLY A 85 -1.49 27.37 22.28
CA GLY A 85 -1.25 26.02 22.81
C GLY A 85 -1.15 24.93 21.74
N SER A 86 -1.42 25.22 20.47
CA SER A 86 -1.31 24.21 19.40
C SER A 86 0.15 23.95 19.02
N TRP A 87 0.43 22.75 18.54
CA TRP A 87 1.71 22.41 17.93
C TRP A 87 1.49 21.40 16.79
N SER A 88 2.41 21.38 15.83
CA SER A 88 2.39 20.43 14.72
C SER A 88 3.80 20.20 14.19
N THR A 89 4.10 18.97 13.78
CA THR A 89 5.35 18.62 13.09
C THR A 89 5.15 17.44 12.16
N THR A 90 6.05 17.26 11.20
CA THR A 90 6.07 16.09 10.32
C THR A 90 7.10 15.09 10.84
N VAL A 91 6.73 13.82 10.93
CA VAL A 91 7.61 12.72 11.31
C VAL A 91 7.63 11.65 10.23
N THR A 92 8.70 10.87 10.19
CA THR A 92 8.81 9.69 9.32
C THR A 92 8.60 8.43 10.16
N LEU A 93 7.57 7.66 9.83
CA LEU A 93 7.26 6.38 10.46
C LEU A 93 8.10 5.25 9.89
N ASN A 94 8.33 4.23 10.73
CA ASN A 94 8.88 2.95 10.30
C ASN A 94 7.77 2.02 9.82
N ASN A 95 8.05 1.09 8.91
CA ASN A 95 7.08 0.07 8.53
C ASN A 95 6.65 -0.76 9.75
N GLY A 96 5.36 -1.04 9.86
CA GLY A 96 4.74 -1.67 11.02
C GLY A 96 4.12 -0.66 12.00
N SER A 97 3.97 -1.09 13.26
CA SER A 97 3.35 -0.31 14.32
C SER A 97 4.32 0.73 14.90
N ASN A 98 3.88 1.98 15.01
CA ASN A 98 4.59 3.12 15.62
C ASN A 98 3.71 3.68 16.73
N SER A 99 4.21 3.72 17.96
CA SER A 99 3.46 4.11 19.15
C SER A 99 3.91 5.48 19.63
N LEU A 100 3.28 6.53 19.11
CA LEU A 100 3.75 7.90 19.27
C LEU A 100 3.29 8.53 20.58
N THR A 101 4.21 9.18 21.28
CA THR A 101 3.93 10.04 22.44
C THR A 101 4.54 11.42 22.24
N ALA A 102 3.92 12.44 22.82
CA ALA A 102 4.44 13.80 22.85
C ALA A 102 4.92 14.12 24.26
N ARG A 103 6.16 14.59 24.39
CA ARG A 103 6.74 15.03 25.66
C ARG A 103 7.09 16.50 25.61
N VAL A 104 6.77 17.23 26.67
CA VAL A 104 7.10 18.65 26.81
C VAL A 104 7.72 18.90 28.19
N ASN A 105 8.63 19.88 28.23
CA ASN A 105 9.22 20.44 29.43
C ASN A 105 8.79 21.91 29.52
N ASP A 106 8.30 22.34 30.67
CA ASP A 106 8.04 23.77 30.91
C ASP A 106 9.35 24.52 31.26
N ALA A 107 9.23 25.83 31.53
CA ALA A 107 10.36 26.68 31.87
C ALA A 107 10.98 26.39 33.26
N ALA A 108 10.21 25.80 34.17
CA ALA A 108 10.66 25.41 35.51
C ALA A 108 11.30 24.01 35.53
N GLY A 109 11.18 23.26 34.43
CA GLY A 109 11.71 21.91 34.25
C GLY A 109 10.72 20.79 34.57
N ASN A 110 9.44 21.10 34.87
CA ASN A 110 8.44 20.05 35.01
C ASN A 110 8.15 19.42 33.64
N THR A 111 7.80 18.14 33.65
CA THR A 111 7.62 17.34 32.42
C THR A 111 6.26 16.71 32.37
N ALA A 112 5.72 16.60 31.15
CA ALA A 112 4.54 15.81 30.87
C ALA A 112 4.70 15.01 29.59
N THR A 113 4.04 13.85 29.54
CA THR A 113 3.99 12.97 28.37
C THR A 113 2.52 12.64 28.07
N SER A 114 2.14 12.71 26.81
CA SER A 114 0.78 12.40 26.38
C SER A 114 0.48 10.90 26.47
N SER A 115 -0.80 10.54 26.39
CA SER A 115 -1.18 9.18 25.99
C SER A 115 -0.63 8.86 24.59
N ALA A 116 -0.43 7.57 24.33
CA ALA A 116 0.08 7.10 23.05
C ALA A 116 -0.99 7.13 21.94
N VAL A 117 -0.59 7.53 20.74
CA VAL A 117 -1.38 7.40 19.51
C VAL A 117 -0.64 6.48 18.55
N VAL A 118 -1.31 5.41 18.10
CA VAL A 118 -0.68 4.36 17.30
C VAL A 118 -0.95 4.58 15.81
N TYR A 119 0.11 4.55 15.02
CA TYR A 119 0.06 4.50 13.56
C TYR A 119 0.60 3.15 13.09
N THR A 120 -0.03 2.54 12.09
CA THR A 120 0.50 1.33 11.45
C THR A 120 0.81 1.64 10.00
N LEU A 121 2.09 1.66 9.65
CA LEU A 121 2.54 1.90 8.28
C LEU A 121 2.69 0.58 7.54
N SER A 122 2.14 0.50 6.33
CA SER A 122 2.54 -0.47 5.31
C SER A 122 2.74 0.26 4.00
N THR A 123 3.93 0.20 3.41
CA THR A 123 4.24 0.85 2.11
C THR A 123 4.29 -0.14 0.94
N THR A 124 4.03 -1.42 1.19
CA THR A 124 4.25 -2.49 0.22
C THR A 124 2.91 -3.04 -0.25
N GLY A 125 2.68 -2.96 -1.56
CA GLY A 125 1.50 -3.54 -2.20
C GLY A 125 1.51 -5.06 -2.25
N PRO A 126 0.36 -5.68 -2.58
CA PRO A 126 0.28 -7.12 -2.75
C PRO A 126 1.10 -7.61 -3.95
N THR A 127 1.71 -8.78 -3.83
CA THR A 127 2.32 -9.46 -4.99
C THR A 127 1.22 -10.14 -5.80
N VAL A 128 1.02 -9.69 -7.03
CA VAL A 128 0.07 -10.28 -7.98
C VAL A 128 0.87 -11.08 -9.02
N THR A 129 0.36 -12.25 -9.41
CA THR A 129 0.86 -13.03 -10.55
C THR A 129 -0.27 -13.28 -11.53
N GLU A 130 0.07 -13.52 -12.80
CA GLU A 130 -0.89 -13.69 -13.88
C GLU A 130 -0.27 -14.59 -14.96
N THR A 131 -1.06 -15.53 -15.49
CA THR A 131 -0.67 -16.46 -16.56
C THR A 131 -1.88 -16.91 -17.36
N LEU A 132 -1.66 -17.36 -18.61
CA LEU A 132 -2.65 -18.17 -19.33
C LEU A 132 -2.92 -19.45 -18.55
N THR A 133 -4.19 -19.86 -18.46
CA THR A 133 -4.57 -21.17 -17.92
C THR A 133 -4.09 -22.31 -18.80
N VAL A 134 -4.16 -22.10 -20.11
CA VAL A 134 -3.64 -22.99 -21.15
C VAL A 134 -3.15 -22.12 -22.31
N ASP A 135 -1.90 -22.33 -22.71
CA ASP A 135 -1.36 -21.80 -23.97
C ASP A 135 -1.60 -22.85 -25.05
N THR A 136 -2.67 -22.67 -25.85
CA THR A 136 -3.14 -23.71 -26.79
C THR A 136 -2.40 -23.71 -28.13
N GLY A 137 -1.46 -22.78 -28.32
CA GLY A 137 -0.65 -22.66 -29.51
C GLY A 137 0.29 -23.84 -29.72
N SER A 138 1.17 -23.70 -30.70
CA SER A 138 2.14 -24.76 -31.01
C SER A 138 3.22 -24.92 -29.94
N SER A 139 3.48 -23.87 -29.15
CA SER A 139 4.35 -23.91 -27.98
C SER A 139 3.56 -23.58 -26.72
N ALA A 140 3.89 -24.24 -25.59
CA ALA A 140 3.24 -23.96 -24.31
C ALA A 140 3.71 -22.65 -23.63
N THR A 141 4.48 -21.83 -24.35
CA THR A 141 5.13 -20.61 -23.84
C THR A 141 5.26 -19.52 -24.91
N ASP A 142 4.63 -19.66 -26.08
CA ASP A 142 4.67 -18.61 -27.12
C ASP A 142 3.56 -17.55 -26.91
N HIS A 143 2.64 -17.81 -25.97
CA HIS A 143 1.49 -16.99 -25.65
C HIS A 143 0.58 -16.74 -26.86
N ILE A 144 0.45 -17.74 -27.73
CA ILE A 144 -0.51 -17.75 -28.83
C ILE A 144 -1.60 -18.75 -28.46
N THR A 145 -2.81 -18.29 -28.22
CA THR A 145 -3.88 -19.13 -27.67
C THR A 145 -5.21 -18.90 -28.36
N ALA A 146 -6.05 -19.93 -28.41
CA ALA A 146 -7.46 -19.84 -28.76
C ALA A 146 -8.36 -19.67 -27.52
N ASN A 147 -7.78 -19.73 -26.33
CA ASN A 147 -8.49 -19.60 -25.06
C ASN A 147 -7.87 -18.48 -24.21
N PRO A 148 -8.57 -17.35 -24.02
CA PRO A 148 -8.03 -16.21 -23.29
C PRO A 148 -8.20 -16.36 -21.77
N ALA A 149 -8.59 -17.53 -21.25
CA ALA A 149 -8.74 -17.76 -19.81
C ALA A 149 -7.40 -17.61 -19.07
N LEU A 150 -7.42 -16.81 -18.00
CA LEU A 150 -6.29 -16.47 -17.16
C LEU A 150 -6.45 -16.98 -15.74
N SER A 151 -5.32 -17.21 -15.08
CA SER A 151 -5.26 -17.46 -13.65
C SER A 151 -4.05 -16.79 -13.04
N GLY A 152 -4.05 -16.72 -11.72
CA GLY A 152 -2.95 -16.10 -11.00
C GLY A 152 -3.10 -16.24 -9.50
N THR A 153 -2.21 -15.55 -8.80
CA THR A 153 -2.24 -15.41 -7.34
C THR A 153 -2.21 -13.94 -6.93
N GLY A 154 -2.63 -13.68 -5.70
CA GLY A 154 -2.68 -12.35 -5.13
C GLY A 154 -2.92 -12.38 -3.62
N LEU A 155 -3.16 -11.21 -3.03
CA LEU A 155 -3.63 -11.09 -1.65
C LEU A 155 -4.95 -11.83 -1.48
N ALA A 156 -5.04 -12.72 -0.49
CA ALA A 156 -6.21 -13.57 -0.26
C ALA A 156 -7.49 -12.76 0.08
N ASN A 157 -8.65 -13.29 -0.31
CA ASN A 157 -9.98 -12.69 -0.08
C ASN A 157 -10.08 -11.22 -0.51
N THR A 158 -9.36 -10.84 -1.56
CA THR A 158 -9.26 -9.47 -2.06
C THR A 158 -9.66 -9.44 -3.53
N VAL A 159 -10.39 -8.39 -3.92
CA VAL A 159 -10.86 -8.20 -5.30
C VAL A 159 -9.67 -7.91 -6.23
N VAL A 160 -9.65 -8.58 -7.37
CA VAL A 160 -8.75 -8.33 -8.49
C VAL A 160 -9.48 -7.47 -9.53
N HIS A 161 -8.89 -6.33 -9.86
CA HIS A 161 -9.36 -5.43 -10.91
C HIS A 161 -8.52 -5.63 -12.18
N PHE A 162 -9.18 -5.57 -13.34
CA PHE A 162 -8.54 -5.80 -14.62
C PHE A 162 -8.59 -4.56 -15.52
N THR A 163 -7.54 -4.38 -16.30
CA THR A 163 -7.58 -3.56 -17.52
C THR A 163 -7.24 -4.43 -18.72
N ILE A 164 -7.92 -4.23 -19.83
CA ILE A 164 -7.67 -4.90 -21.11
C ILE A 164 -7.28 -3.82 -22.11
N ASP A 165 -6.10 -3.95 -22.71
CA ASP A 165 -5.54 -3.01 -23.68
C ASP A 165 -5.55 -1.55 -23.17
N GLY A 166 -5.22 -1.39 -21.89
CA GLY A 166 -5.19 -0.11 -21.19
C GLY A 166 -6.57 0.42 -20.75
N THR A 167 -7.66 -0.30 -21.05
CA THR A 167 -9.03 0.10 -20.68
C THR A 167 -9.52 -0.69 -19.46
N PRO A 168 -9.94 -0.01 -18.36
CA PRO A 168 -10.54 -0.70 -17.23
C PRO A 168 -11.80 -1.45 -17.61
N VAL A 169 -11.96 -2.67 -17.08
CA VAL A 169 -13.18 -3.46 -17.26
C VAL A 169 -13.93 -3.59 -15.94
N ALA A 170 -15.27 -3.68 -16.03
CA ALA A 170 -16.14 -3.80 -14.85
C ALA A 170 -16.09 -5.20 -14.22
N ALA A 171 -15.68 -6.21 -15.01
CA ALA A 171 -15.53 -7.56 -14.50
C ALA A 171 -14.35 -7.65 -13.53
N THR A 172 -14.56 -8.37 -12.43
CA THR A 172 -13.58 -8.57 -11.36
C THR A 172 -13.53 -10.03 -10.96
N ALA A 173 -12.42 -10.45 -10.37
CA ALA A 173 -12.30 -11.73 -9.67
C ALA A 173 -12.10 -11.46 -8.17
N THR A 174 -12.34 -12.44 -7.33
CA THR A 174 -11.92 -12.39 -5.92
C THR A 174 -10.97 -13.53 -5.69
N THR A 175 -9.84 -13.26 -5.05
CA THR A 175 -8.90 -14.31 -4.66
C THR A 175 -9.48 -15.19 -3.57
N GLU A 176 -9.24 -16.48 -3.68
CA GLU A 176 -9.58 -17.46 -2.65
C GLU A 176 -8.70 -17.28 -1.40
N ALA A 177 -8.95 -18.09 -0.37
CA ALA A 177 -8.21 -18.04 0.90
C ALA A 177 -6.69 -18.26 0.75
N GLN A 178 -6.27 -19.00 -0.29
CA GLN A 178 -4.86 -19.24 -0.62
C GLN A 178 -4.32 -18.25 -1.67
N GLY A 179 -5.10 -17.23 -2.04
CA GLY A 179 -4.69 -16.18 -2.97
C GLY A 179 -4.92 -16.50 -4.44
N ALA A 180 -5.40 -17.71 -4.79
CA ALA A 180 -5.66 -18.08 -6.18
C ALA A 180 -6.84 -17.31 -6.77
N TRP A 181 -6.77 -16.95 -8.04
CA TRP A 181 -7.87 -16.34 -8.79
C TRP A 181 -7.90 -16.84 -10.24
N SER A 182 -9.05 -16.72 -10.88
CA SER A 182 -9.23 -16.99 -12.32
C SER A 182 -10.08 -15.91 -12.96
N PHE A 183 -9.87 -15.66 -14.25
CA PHE A 183 -10.58 -14.66 -15.02
C PHE A 183 -10.72 -15.11 -16.47
N LEU A 184 -11.92 -14.97 -17.04
CA LEU A 184 -12.18 -15.22 -18.45
C LEU A 184 -12.65 -13.89 -19.08
N PRO A 185 -11.79 -13.18 -19.84
CA PRO A 185 -12.22 -12.00 -20.58
C PRO A 185 -13.22 -12.40 -21.67
N SER A 186 -14.10 -11.47 -22.02
CA SER A 186 -15.13 -11.67 -23.04
C SER A 186 -15.06 -10.58 -24.10
N GLY A 187 -15.43 -10.90 -25.33
CA GLY A 187 -15.48 -9.94 -26.44
C GLY A 187 -14.11 -9.52 -26.99
N LEU A 188 -13.07 -10.32 -26.77
CA LEU A 188 -11.78 -10.14 -27.44
C LEU A 188 -11.88 -10.61 -28.90
N ALA A 189 -11.30 -9.84 -29.81
CA ALA A 189 -11.13 -10.24 -31.21
C ALA A 189 -9.79 -10.97 -31.38
N ASP A 190 -9.59 -11.64 -32.51
CA ASP A 190 -8.27 -12.20 -32.81
C ASP A 190 -7.23 -11.06 -32.93
N GLY A 191 -6.03 -11.30 -32.39
CA GLY A 191 -4.96 -10.32 -32.33
C GLY A 191 -4.25 -10.26 -30.98
N SER A 192 -3.35 -9.29 -30.83
CA SER A 192 -2.58 -9.11 -29.60
C SER A 192 -3.39 -8.37 -28.54
N HIS A 193 -3.32 -8.87 -27.31
CA HIS A 193 -3.94 -8.26 -26.14
C HIS A 193 -2.95 -8.15 -24.98
N THR A 194 -3.13 -7.13 -24.16
CA THR A 194 -2.46 -7.00 -22.86
C THR A 194 -3.51 -6.87 -21.77
N ILE A 195 -3.48 -7.79 -20.81
CA ILE A 195 -4.29 -7.73 -19.60
C ILE A 195 -3.39 -7.34 -18.42
N VAL A 196 -3.91 -6.48 -17.54
CA VAL A 196 -3.27 -6.10 -16.28
C VAL A 196 -4.22 -6.45 -15.14
N ALA A 197 -3.83 -7.42 -14.31
CA ALA A 197 -4.47 -7.70 -13.04
C ALA A 197 -3.88 -6.84 -11.92
N SER A 198 -4.72 -6.23 -11.09
CA SER A 198 -4.29 -5.37 -9.96
C SER A 198 -5.12 -5.59 -8.71
N GLN A 199 -4.49 -5.41 -7.55
CA GLN A 199 -5.13 -5.45 -6.24
C GLN A 199 -4.64 -4.29 -5.37
N THR A 200 -5.54 -3.77 -4.54
CA THR A 200 -5.21 -2.78 -3.52
C THR A 200 -5.44 -3.37 -2.13
N ASP A 201 -4.46 -3.26 -1.24
CA ASP A 201 -4.57 -3.75 0.13
C ASP A 201 -5.40 -2.80 1.03
N SER A 202 -5.59 -3.18 2.30
CA SER A 202 -6.32 -2.37 3.28
C SER A 202 -5.61 -1.07 3.69
N PHE A 203 -4.33 -0.92 3.37
CA PHE A 203 -3.55 0.29 3.60
C PHE A 203 -3.61 1.24 2.39
N GLY A 204 -4.13 0.79 1.25
CA GLY A 204 -4.20 1.55 0.00
C GLY A 204 -2.99 1.35 -0.91
N ASN A 205 -2.12 0.37 -0.65
CA ASN A 205 -1.02 0.02 -1.54
C ASN A 205 -1.53 -0.84 -2.70
N THR A 206 -1.08 -0.56 -3.91
CA THR A 206 -1.48 -1.32 -5.10
C THR A 206 -0.33 -2.16 -5.64
N GLY A 207 -0.63 -3.39 -6.03
CA GLY A 207 0.27 -4.25 -6.79
C GLY A 207 -0.42 -4.80 -8.02
N SER A 208 0.35 -5.15 -9.04
CA SER A 208 -0.19 -5.58 -10.33
C SER A 208 0.73 -6.58 -11.04
N ALA A 209 0.13 -7.40 -11.89
CA ALA A 209 0.79 -8.20 -12.91
C ALA A 209 0.27 -7.78 -14.28
N SER A 210 1.04 -8.08 -15.33
CA SER A 210 0.61 -7.86 -16.71
C SER A 210 0.99 -9.06 -17.56
N LEU A 211 0.08 -9.45 -18.44
CA LEU A 211 0.27 -10.53 -19.39
C LEU A 211 -0.11 -10.06 -20.78
N SER A 212 0.82 -10.25 -21.73
CA SER A 212 0.55 -10.07 -23.15
C SER A 212 0.49 -11.43 -23.85
N PHE A 213 -0.52 -11.60 -24.70
CA PHE A 213 -0.75 -12.79 -25.51
C PHE A 213 -1.36 -12.42 -26.86
N THR A 214 -1.37 -13.37 -27.80
CA THR A 214 -2.10 -13.28 -29.07
C THR A 214 -3.27 -14.25 -29.01
N LEU A 215 -4.49 -13.72 -29.18
CA LEU A 215 -5.69 -14.52 -29.34
C LEU A 215 -5.84 -14.90 -30.81
N ASP A 216 -5.99 -16.19 -31.08
CA ASP A 216 -6.33 -16.71 -32.40
C ASP A 216 -7.39 -17.81 -32.26
N THR A 217 -8.63 -17.44 -32.57
CA THR A 217 -9.80 -18.34 -32.50
C THR A 217 -10.25 -18.80 -33.89
N THR A 218 -9.58 -18.34 -34.94
CA THR A 218 -9.94 -18.68 -36.32
C THR A 218 -9.45 -20.08 -36.66
N ALA A 219 -10.37 -20.97 -37.01
CA ALA A 219 -10.02 -22.33 -37.41
C ALA A 219 -9.49 -22.36 -38.85
N PRO A 220 -8.53 -23.27 -39.15
CA PRO A 220 -8.06 -23.48 -40.52
C PRO A 220 -9.19 -23.92 -41.45
N THR A 221 -9.22 -23.34 -42.65
CA THR A 221 -10.12 -23.80 -43.72
C THR A 221 -9.40 -24.81 -44.60
N VAL A 222 -9.96 -26.02 -44.72
CA VAL A 222 -9.44 -27.09 -45.59
C VAL A 222 -10.46 -27.42 -46.68
N ALA A 223 -10.00 -27.55 -47.92
CA ALA A 223 -10.83 -27.94 -49.06
C ALA A 223 -10.15 -28.99 -49.93
N ILE A 224 -10.91 -30.01 -50.37
CA ILE A 224 -10.48 -30.94 -51.42
C ILE A 224 -10.83 -30.31 -52.77
N THR A 225 -9.83 -30.13 -53.62
CA THR A 225 -9.99 -29.55 -54.97
C THR A 225 -10.11 -30.64 -56.04
N SER A 226 -9.68 -31.87 -55.75
CA SER A 226 -9.86 -33.04 -56.62
C SER A 226 -9.84 -34.33 -55.80
N ALA A 227 -10.91 -35.14 -55.91
CA ALA A 227 -11.07 -36.41 -55.19
C ALA A 227 -10.49 -37.63 -55.94
N GLY A 228 -9.73 -37.41 -57.03
CA GLY A 228 -9.48 -38.46 -58.02
C GLY A 228 -10.71 -38.73 -58.89
N GLY A 229 -10.54 -39.48 -59.97
CA GLY A 229 -11.61 -39.80 -60.94
C GLY A 229 -12.08 -41.27 -60.84
N PRO A 230 -13.14 -41.69 -61.55
CA PRO A 230 -13.46 -43.10 -61.67
C PRO A 230 -12.40 -43.79 -62.55
N VAL A 231 -11.42 -44.42 -61.91
CA VAL A 231 -10.29 -45.09 -62.60
C VAL A 231 -10.11 -46.52 -62.10
N ASN A 232 -9.68 -47.42 -63.01
CA ASN A 232 -9.30 -48.80 -62.70
C ASN A 232 -7.83 -48.92 -62.25
N GLN A 233 -7.28 -47.87 -61.63
CA GLN A 233 -5.90 -47.81 -61.17
C GLN A 233 -5.84 -47.72 -59.64
N ALA A 234 -4.86 -48.40 -59.05
CA ALA A 234 -4.70 -48.49 -57.60
C ALA A 234 -4.13 -47.21 -56.94
N SER A 235 -3.58 -46.27 -57.73
CA SER A 235 -3.03 -45.01 -57.22
C SER A 235 -3.81 -43.82 -57.75
N GLN A 236 -4.35 -43.01 -56.84
CA GLN A 236 -5.01 -41.75 -57.14
C GLN A 236 -4.30 -40.61 -56.40
N THR A 237 -4.29 -39.43 -57.01
CA THR A 237 -3.85 -38.21 -56.35
C THR A 237 -5.08 -37.45 -55.88
N ILE A 238 -5.20 -37.28 -54.58
CA ILE A 238 -6.15 -36.34 -53.97
C ILE A 238 -5.40 -35.02 -53.79
N SER A 239 -6.00 -33.92 -54.23
CA SER A 239 -5.44 -32.58 -54.07
C SER A 239 -6.40 -31.70 -53.30
N GLY A 240 -5.85 -30.76 -52.54
CA GLY A 240 -6.61 -29.83 -51.72
C GLY A 240 -5.79 -28.59 -51.38
N THR A 241 -6.43 -27.68 -50.65
CA THR A 241 -5.86 -26.44 -50.13
C THR A 241 -6.13 -26.33 -48.64
N VAL A 242 -5.18 -25.74 -47.90
CA VAL A 242 -5.41 -25.20 -46.56
C VAL A 242 -5.17 -23.69 -46.65
N ASP A 243 -5.86 -22.90 -45.83
CA ASP A 243 -5.58 -21.46 -45.74
C ASP A 243 -4.14 -21.22 -45.25
N VAL A 244 -3.55 -20.11 -45.71
CA VAL A 244 -2.16 -19.73 -45.47
C VAL A 244 -1.91 -19.15 -44.08
N ALA A 245 -2.97 -18.76 -43.35
CA ALA A 245 -2.87 -18.30 -41.96
C ALA A 245 -2.33 -19.39 -41.02
N ASP A 246 -2.55 -20.67 -41.37
CA ASP A 246 -2.25 -21.83 -40.54
C ASP A 246 -1.04 -22.64 -41.06
N ALA A 247 -0.02 -21.96 -41.59
CA ALA A 247 1.18 -22.62 -42.09
C ALA A 247 1.81 -23.53 -41.01
N GLY A 248 1.72 -24.84 -41.19
CA GLY A 248 2.15 -25.85 -40.20
C GLY A 248 1.03 -26.76 -39.68
N ALA A 249 -0.24 -26.47 -40.00
CA ALA A 249 -1.36 -27.34 -39.68
C ALA A 249 -1.23 -28.73 -40.33
N SER A 250 -1.58 -29.77 -39.58
CA SER A 250 -1.62 -31.15 -40.08
C SER A 250 -2.94 -31.39 -40.80
N VAL A 251 -2.89 -31.84 -42.06
CA VAL A 251 -4.06 -32.26 -42.83
C VAL A 251 -4.13 -33.78 -42.81
N THR A 252 -5.21 -34.33 -42.25
CA THR A 252 -5.48 -35.78 -42.28
C THR A 252 -6.56 -36.08 -43.32
N ILE A 253 -6.28 -36.98 -44.27
CA ILE A 253 -7.25 -37.46 -45.25
C ILE A 253 -7.75 -38.82 -44.78
N LEU A 254 -9.07 -38.95 -44.61
CA LEU A 254 -9.74 -40.19 -44.20
C LEU A 254 -10.42 -40.79 -45.44
N ASP A 255 -10.16 -42.08 -45.72
CA ASP A 255 -11.02 -42.86 -46.61
C ASP A 255 -12.30 -43.21 -45.84
N GLY A 256 -13.47 -43.07 -46.46
CA GLY A 256 -14.79 -42.98 -45.83
C GLY A 256 -15.28 -44.20 -45.03
N ALA A 257 -14.40 -45.09 -44.59
CA ALA A 257 -14.67 -45.99 -43.48
C ALA A 257 -14.66 -45.17 -42.18
N THR A 258 -15.85 -44.86 -41.65
CA THR A 258 -16.01 -44.37 -40.28
C THR A 258 -15.31 -45.32 -39.29
N PRO A 259 -14.74 -44.83 -38.17
CA PRO A 259 -14.18 -45.68 -37.13
C PRO A 259 -15.23 -46.65 -36.53
#